data_AF-A0A699Z106-F1
#
_entry.id   AF-A0A699Z106-F1
#
_cell.length_a   1.000
_cell.length_b   1.000
_cell.length_c   1.000
_cell.angle_alpha   90.00
_cell.angle_beta   90.00
_cell.angle_gamma   90.00
#
_symmetry.space_group_name_H-M   'P 1'
#
loop_
_entity.id
_entity.type
_entity.pdbx_description
1 polymer ?
#
loop_
_entity_poly.entity_id
_entity_poly.type
_entity_poly.pdbx_seq_one_letter_code
_entity_poly.pdbx_strand_id
1 'polypeptide(L)'
;MKGGFDHYMQKEIHEQPESLLQTMRGRVQFQRPAVGNPYLTPRIKLGGLVETADTIRRCRRIMFVACGTSFNACLATRQTVEDMCDVPVVLELASDLLDRRCPIFRDDTCVFVSQSGETADTLMALDYAKSKGALCVGVTNTVGSSISRGTHCGIHLNAGYEIGVASTKAYTSQILAITMMALQLAEDSIAKREKRDCIIDELVP
;
A
#
# COMPACT_ATOMS: atom_id res chain seq x y z
N MET A 1 -4.20 24.51 -10.83
CA MET A 1 -5.04 24.85 -12.01
C MET A 1 -5.50 23.56 -12.70
N LYS A 2 -6.65 23.59 -13.39
CA LYS A 2 -7.27 22.43 -14.06
C LYS A 2 -6.58 22.00 -15.37
N GLY A 3 -5.53 22.69 -15.82
CA GLY A 3 -4.59 22.17 -16.83
C GLY A 3 -5.22 21.74 -18.15
N GLY A 4 -6.14 22.53 -18.71
CA GLY A 4 -6.83 22.23 -19.97
C GLY A 4 -8.10 21.40 -19.85
N PHE A 5 -8.47 20.92 -18.66
CA PHE A 5 -9.69 20.14 -18.43
C PHE A 5 -10.80 20.97 -17.77
N ASP A 6 -12.05 20.56 -18.01
CA ASP A 6 -13.24 21.23 -17.46
C ASP A 6 -13.45 20.92 -15.96
N HIS A 7 -13.11 19.69 -15.56
CA HIS A 7 -13.25 19.18 -14.20
C HIS A 7 -11.94 18.61 -13.65
N TYR A 8 -11.72 18.77 -12.34
CA TYR A 8 -10.56 18.16 -11.66
C TYR A 8 -10.58 16.64 -11.77
N MET A 9 -11.75 16.01 -11.61
CA MET A 9 -11.88 14.55 -11.75
C MET A 9 -11.46 14.07 -13.14
N GLN A 10 -11.84 14.78 -14.21
CA GLN A 10 -11.43 14.43 -15.58
C GLN A 10 -9.92 14.53 -15.73
N LYS A 11 -9.32 15.66 -15.28
CA LYS A 11 -7.87 15.81 -15.24
C LYS A 11 -7.21 14.65 -14.50
N GLU A 12 -7.68 14.31 -13.31
CA GLU A 12 -7.09 13.29 -12.43
C GLU A 12 -7.19 11.88 -13.04
N ILE A 13 -8.28 11.57 -13.74
CA ILE A 13 -8.40 10.33 -14.53
C ILE A 13 -7.33 10.25 -15.62
N HIS A 14 -7.12 11.35 -16.35
CA HIS A 14 -6.11 11.42 -17.42
C HIS A 14 -4.67 11.49 -16.89
N GLU A 15 -4.46 11.92 -15.65
CA GLU A 15 -3.15 11.93 -14.97
C GLU A 15 -2.72 10.54 -14.45
N GLN A 16 -3.58 9.52 -14.53
CA GLN A 16 -3.28 8.20 -13.97
C GLN A 16 -1.95 7.59 -14.46
N PRO A 17 -1.61 7.59 -15.77
CA PRO A 17 -0.33 7.05 -16.23
C PRO A 17 0.87 7.71 -15.55
N GLU A 18 0.86 9.04 -15.44
CA GLU A 18 1.92 9.78 -14.75
C GLU A 18 1.93 9.50 -13.25
N SER A 19 0.76 9.44 -12.61
CA SER A 19 0.68 9.16 -11.17
C SER A 19 1.20 7.77 -10.80
N LEU A 20 1.02 6.76 -11.67
CA LEU A 20 1.56 5.42 -11.48
C LEU A 20 3.09 5.42 -11.64
N LEU A 21 3.63 6.13 -12.63
CA LEU A 21 5.07 6.34 -12.78
C LEU A 21 5.67 7.02 -11.54
N GLN A 22 5.01 8.06 -11.01
CA GLN A 22 5.44 8.73 -9.79
C GLN A 22 5.35 7.83 -8.55
N THR A 23 4.37 6.91 -8.52
CA THR A 23 4.23 5.91 -7.46
C THR A 23 5.36 4.88 -7.49
N MET A 24 5.89 4.53 -8.66
CA MET A 24 7.00 3.59 -8.83
C MET A 24 8.39 4.23 -8.72
N ARG A 25 8.48 5.55 -8.89
CA ARG A 25 9.75 6.29 -8.96
C ARG A 25 10.65 6.00 -7.76
N GLY A 26 11.86 5.51 -8.05
CA GLY A 26 12.87 5.17 -7.05
C GLY A 26 12.55 3.91 -6.22
N ARG A 27 11.48 3.17 -6.56
CA ARG A 27 11.03 1.97 -5.85
C ARG A 27 11.09 0.72 -6.72
N VAL A 28 10.97 0.86 -8.04
CA VAL A 28 11.01 -0.26 -8.99
C VAL A 28 12.28 -0.19 -9.84
N GLN A 29 13.02 -1.29 -9.85
CA GLN A 29 14.15 -1.52 -10.74
C GLN A 29 13.68 -2.38 -11.92
N PHE A 30 13.32 -1.69 -13.01
CA PHE A 30 12.79 -2.32 -14.21
C PHE A 30 13.80 -3.23 -14.91
N GLN A 31 15.07 -2.83 -14.95
CA GLN A 31 16.13 -3.61 -15.60
C GLN A 31 16.91 -4.44 -14.58
N ARG A 32 17.11 -5.73 -14.90
CA ARG A 32 18.01 -6.57 -14.10
C ARG A 32 19.46 -6.08 -14.20
N PRO A 33 20.28 -6.27 -13.14
CA PRO A 33 21.72 -6.02 -13.22
C PRO A 33 22.33 -6.81 -14.39
N ALA A 34 23.09 -6.13 -15.25
CA ALA A 34 23.79 -6.77 -16.38
C ALA A 34 25.01 -7.60 -15.93
N VAL A 35 25.48 -7.39 -14.71
CA VAL A 35 26.66 -8.05 -14.12
C VAL A 35 26.32 -8.55 -12.72
N GLY A 36 26.78 -9.76 -12.40
CA GLY A 36 26.51 -10.42 -11.12
C GLY A 36 25.22 -11.26 -11.15
N ASN A 37 24.90 -11.87 -10.02
CA ASN A 37 23.67 -12.64 -9.89
C ASN A 37 22.48 -11.64 -9.74
N PRO A 38 21.55 -11.58 -10.71
CA PRO A 38 20.48 -10.58 -10.72
C PRO A 38 19.45 -10.79 -9.59
N TYR A 39 19.54 -11.90 -8.86
CA TYR A 39 18.70 -12.22 -7.71
C TYR A 39 19.30 -11.76 -6.38
N LEU A 40 20.49 -11.15 -6.37
CA LEU A 40 21.08 -10.55 -5.16
C LEU A 40 20.63 -9.10 -4.94
N THR A 41 20.03 -8.48 -5.95
CA THR A 41 19.57 -7.08 -5.87
C THR A 41 18.04 -7.04 -5.88
N PRO A 42 17.41 -6.46 -4.85
CA PRO A 42 15.97 -6.24 -4.83
C PRO A 42 15.48 -5.46 -6.04
N ARG A 43 14.45 -5.97 -6.72
CA ARG A 43 13.79 -5.24 -7.80
C ARG A 43 12.74 -4.25 -7.31
N ILE A 44 12.21 -4.45 -6.10
CA ILE A 44 11.26 -3.55 -5.45
C ILE A 44 11.83 -3.13 -4.10
N LYS A 45 11.90 -1.83 -3.85
CA LYS A 45 12.36 -1.27 -2.58
C LYS A 45 11.48 -0.10 -2.13
N LEU A 46 10.61 -0.38 -1.18
CA LEU A 46 9.81 0.60 -0.44
C LEU A 46 10.60 1.01 0.80
N GLY A 47 11.34 2.11 0.70
CA GLY A 47 12.24 2.59 1.76
C GLY A 47 11.57 2.68 3.14
N GLY A 48 10.32 3.13 3.17
CA GLY A 48 9.54 3.27 4.40
C GLY A 48 9.12 1.94 5.07
N LEU A 49 9.39 0.78 4.46
CA LEU A 49 9.10 -0.54 5.03
C LEU A 49 10.35 -1.36 5.37
N VAL A 50 11.54 -0.95 4.92
CA VAL A 50 12.77 -1.77 4.97
C VAL A 50 13.05 -2.30 6.37
N GLU A 51 12.99 -1.43 7.39
CA GLU A 51 13.28 -1.81 8.78
C GLU A 51 12.23 -2.75 9.40
N THR A 52 11.01 -2.75 8.86
CA THR A 52 9.87 -3.52 9.39
C THR A 52 9.52 -4.74 8.54
N ALA A 53 10.11 -4.89 7.36
CA ALA A 53 9.72 -5.92 6.39
C ALA A 53 9.79 -7.33 6.99
N ASP A 54 10.84 -7.64 7.74
CA ASP A 54 11.00 -8.93 8.40
C ASP A 54 9.95 -9.18 9.50
N THR A 55 9.53 -8.13 10.20
CA THR A 55 8.44 -8.23 11.19
C THR A 55 7.11 -8.49 10.50
N ILE A 56 6.85 -7.81 9.37
CA ILE A 56 5.65 -8.05 8.56
C ILE A 56 5.65 -9.49 8.02
N ARG A 57 6.77 -10.00 7.49
CA ARG A 57 6.87 -11.39 7.01
C ARG A 57 6.61 -12.44 8.09
N ARG A 58 6.91 -12.13 9.35
CA ARG A 58 6.68 -13.03 10.50
C ARG A 58 5.29 -12.89 11.12
N CYS A 59 4.47 -11.93 10.67
CA CYS A 59 3.14 -11.73 11.22
C CYS A 59 2.24 -12.94 10.94
N ARG A 60 1.23 -13.15 11.77
CA ARG A 60 0.25 -14.24 11.57
C ARG A 60 -0.88 -13.86 10.64
N ARG A 61 -1.09 -12.56 10.41
CA ARG A 61 -2.19 -12.01 9.64
C ARG A 61 -1.91 -10.57 9.25
N ILE A 62 -2.29 -10.22 8.02
CA ILE A 62 -2.32 -8.84 7.53
C ILE A 62 -3.77 -8.37 7.53
N MET A 63 -4.04 -7.25 8.18
CA MET A 63 -5.37 -6.64 8.24
C MET A 63 -5.35 -5.28 7.54
N PHE A 64 -6.08 -5.14 6.45
CA PHE A 64 -6.29 -3.84 5.81
C PHE A 64 -7.49 -3.14 6.43
N VAL A 65 -7.31 -1.87 6.83
CA VAL A 65 -8.32 -1.04 7.46
C VAL A 65 -8.45 0.26 6.68
N ALA A 66 -9.64 0.53 6.14
CA ALA A 66 -9.87 1.69 5.29
C ALA A 66 -11.36 2.05 5.22
N CYS A 67 -11.67 3.16 4.55
CA CYS A 67 -13.04 3.58 4.23
C CYS A 67 -13.21 3.81 2.73
N GLY A 68 -14.43 3.63 2.22
CA GLY A 68 -14.83 3.98 0.85
C GLY A 68 -13.91 3.41 -0.23
N THR A 69 -13.47 4.25 -1.17
CA THR A 69 -12.62 3.82 -2.29
C THR A 69 -11.28 3.21 -1.83
N SER A 70 -10.72 3.63 -0.69
CA SER A 70 -9.50 3.03 -0.16
C SER A 70 -9.72 1.59 0.33
N PHE A 71 -10.90 1.26 0.84
CA PHE A 71 -11.28 -0.13 1.12
C PHE A 71 -11.36 -0.96 -0.16
N ASN A 72 -11.92 -0.39 -1.24
CA ASN A 72 -11.96 -1.06 -2.54
C ASN A 72 -10.57 -1.36 -3.10
N ALA A 73 -9.57 -0.48 -2.86
CA ALA A 73 -8.19 -0.75 -3.26
C ALA A 73 -7.59 -1.94 -2.52
N CYS A 74 -7.95 -2.11 -1.23
CA CYS A 74 -7.56 -3.27 -0.43
C CYS A 74 -8.24 -4.54 -0.95
N LEU A 75 -9.51 -4.45 -1.34
CA LEU A 75 -10.25 -5.55 -1.95
C LEU A 75 -9.61 -6.00 -3.27
N ALA A 76 -9.27 -5.06 -4.13
CA ALA A 76 -8.64 -5.33 -5.42
C ALA A 76 -7.28 -6.01 -5.31
N THR A 77 -6.54 -5.77 -4.22
CA THR A 77 -5.18 -6.30 -4.01
C THR A 77 -5.12 -7.49 -3.07
N ARG A 78 -6.23 -7.87 -2.42
CA ARG A 78 -6.29 -8.96 -1.46
C ARG A 78 -5.65 -10.25 -1.98
N GLN A 79 -6.08 -10.70 -3.15
CA GLN A 79 -5.57 -11.94 -3.75
C GLN A 79 -4.07 -11.87 -4.03
N THR A 80 -3.57 -10.73 -4.51
CA THR A 80 -2.14 -10.53 -4.75
C THR A 80 -1.35 -10.62 -3.45
N VAL A 81 -1.85 -10.04 -2.37
CA VAL A 81 -1.18 -10.09 -1.05
C VAL A 81 -1.21 -11.50 -0.49
N GLU A 82 -2.36 -12.20 -0.54
CA GLU A 82 -2.49 -13.61 -0.13
C GLU A 82 -1.52 -14.50 -0.92
N ASP A 83 -1.48 -14.36 -2.25
CA ASP A 83 -0.62 -15.13 -3.14
C ASP A 83 0.87 -14.91 -2.90
N MET A 84 1.28 -13.70 -2.50
CA MET A 84 2.69 -13.34 -2.34
C MET A 84 3.19 -13.59 -0.91
N CYS A 85 2.34 -13.37 0.09
CA CYS A 85 2.75 -13.39 1.50
C CYS A 85 2.38 -14.69 2.22
N ASP A 86 1.50 -15.53 1.65
CA ASP A 86 1.04 -16.80 2.25
C ASP A 86 0.51 -16.66 3.70
N VAL A 87 -0.05 -15.48 4.02
CA VAL A 87 -0.70 -15.18 5.32
C VAL A 87 -2.16 -14.80 5.10
N PRO A 88 -3.05 -15.08 6.07
CA PRO A 88 -4.42 -14.59 6.03
C PRO A 88 -4.47 -13.07 5.84
N VAL A 89 -5.23 -12.63 4.85
CA VAL A 89 -5.53 -11.21 4.62
C VAL A 89 -6.98 -10.93 5.00
N VAL A 90 -7.17 -10.03 5.95
CA VAL A 90 -8.49 -9.58 6.40
C VAL A 90 -8.70 -8.15 5.96
N LEU A 91 -9.90 -7.85 5.46
CA LEU A 91 -10.29 -6.51 5.04
C LEU A 91 -11.37 -6.01 5.99
N GLU A 92 -11.19 -4.81 6.53
CA GLU A 92 -12.08 -4.22 7.50
C GLU A 92 -12.47 -2.79 7.08
N LEU A 93 -13.78 -2.53 7.05
CA LEU A 93 -14.27 -1.15 7.04
C LEU A 93 -13.98 -0.56 8.41
N ALA A 94 -13.31 0.60 8.46
CA ALA A 94 -12.79 1.13 9.71
C ALA A 94 -13.89 1.40 10.75
N SER A 95 -15.07 1.87 10.32
CA SER A 95 -16.22 2.08 11.21
C SER A 95 -16.72 0.77 11.84
N ASP A 96 -16.93 -0.27 11.03
CA ASP A 96 -17.43 -1.57 11.50
C ASP A 96 -16.40 -2.30 12.38
N LEU A 97 -15.10 -2.13 12.12
CA LEU A 97 -14.02 -2.62 12.98
C LEU A 97 -14.13 -2.04 14.40
N LEU A 98 -14.39 -0.74 14.50
CA LEU A 98 -14.53 -0.04 15.77
C LEU A 98 -15.81 -0.45 16.50
N ASP A 99 -16.93 -0.52 15.78
CA ASP A 99 -18.24 -0.92 16.33
C ASP A 99 -18.18 -2.33 16.92
N ARG A 100 -17.60 -3.28 16.20
CA ARG A 100 -17.44 -4.67 16.65
C ARG A 100 -16.29 -4.88 17.62
N ARG A 101 -15.42 -3.87 17.79
CA ARG A 101 -14.12 -3.99 18.48
C ARG A 101 -13.37 -5.24 18.01
N CYS A 102 -13.12 -5.32 16.71
CA CYS A 102 -12.50 -6.49 16.08
C CYS A 102 -11.25 -6.95 16.86
N PRO A 103 -11.07 -8.26 17.13
CA PRO A 103 -9.87 -8.76 17.79
C PRO A 103 -8.62 -8.49 16.95
N ILE A 104 -7.69 -7.72 17.54
CA ILE A 104 -6.36 -7.43 17.01
C ILE A 104 -5.34 -7.91 18.04
N PHE A 105 -4.29 -8.56 17.58
CA PHE A 105 -3.23 -9.18 18.37
C PHE A 105 -1.87 -8.55 18.06
N ARG A 106 -0.87 -8.82 18.91
CA ARG A 106 0.47 -8.24 18.80
C ARG A 106 1.25 -8.72 17.58
N ASP A 107 0.91 -9.90 17.07
CA ASP A 107 1.51 -10.54 15.90
C ASP A 107 0.71 -10.28 14.61
N ASP A 108 -0.28 -9.37 14.66
CA ASP A 108 -0.92 -8.82 13.47
C ASP A 108 -0.10 -7.67 12.87
N THR A 109 -0.19 -7.53 11.55
CA THR A 109 0.17 -6.30 10.84
C THR A 109 -1.10 -5.62 10.34
N CYS A 110 -1.41 -4.43 10.85
CA CYS A 110 -2.53 -3.61 10.41
C CYS A 110 -2.07 -2.54 9.42
N VAL A 111 -2.64 -2.53 8.21
CA VAL A 111 -2.34 -1.59 7.13
C VAL A 111 -3.50 -0.61 6.98
N PHE A 112 -3.24 0.66 7.24
CA PHE A 112 -4.21 1.75 7.20
C PHE A 112 -4.11 2.48 5.87
N VAL A 113 -5.14 2.38 5.04
CA VAL A 113 -5.14 2.95 3.68
C VAL A 113 -6.05 4.16 3.64
N SER A 114 -5.48 5.34 3.39
CA SER A 114 -6.22 6.59 3.32
C SER A 114 -5.53 7.60 2.42
N GLN A 115 -6.24 8.10 1.40
CA GLN A 115 -5.71 9.14 0.52
C GLN A 115 -5.31 10.39 1.33
N SER A 116 -6.21 10.90 2.16
CA SER A 116 -6.00 12.13 2.94
C SER A 116 -5.05 11.91 4.12
N GLY A 117 -5.05 10.70 4.68
CA GLY A 117 -4.36 10.41 5.94
C GLY A 117 -5.05 10.99 7.18
N GLU A 118 -6.28 11.50 7.02
CA GLU A 118 -7.06 12.20 8.05
C GLU A 118 -8.48 11.63 8.23
N THR A 119 -8.81 10.53 7.56
CA THR A 119 -10.14 9.89 7.70
C THR A 119 -10.37 9.46 9.14
N ALA A 120 -11.37 10.04 9.81
CA ALA A 120 -11.58 9.92 11.25
C ALA A 120 -11.67 8.46 11.73
N ASP A 121 -12.54 7.64 11.12
CA ASP A 121 -12.68 6.23 11.52
C ASP A 121 -11.38 5.44 11.32
N THR A 122 -10.66 5.69 10.22
CA THR A 122 -9.37 5.03 9.95
C THR A 122 -8.31 5.46 10.97
N LEU A 123 -8.29 6.72 11.39
CA LEU A 123 -7.38 7.23 12.41
C LEU A 123 -7.72 6.63 13.80
N MET A 124 -9.00 6.57 14.16
CA MET A 124 -9.44 5.92 15.41
C MET A 124 -9.12 4.42 15.41
N ALA A 125 -9.27 3.74 14.27
CA ALA A 125 -8.90 2.34 14.12
C ALA A 125 -7.38 2.13 14.24
N LEU A 126 -6.56 3.09 13.78
CA LEU A 126 -5.12 3.08 14.00
C LEU A 126 -4.78 3.17 15.49
N ASP A 127 -5.38 4.10 16.22
CA ASP A 127 -5.16 4.23 17.66
C ASP A 127 -5.60 2.97 18.41
N TYR A 128 -6.73 2.38 18.00
CA TYR A 128 -7.21 1.11 18.53
C TYR A 128 -6.20 -0.03 18.29
N ALA A 129 -5.72 -0.22 17.05
CA ALA A 129 -4.74 -1.27 16.74
C ALA A 129 -3.42 -1.09 17.48
N LYS A 130 -2.94 0.15 17.63
CA LYS A 130 -1.76 0.48 18.45
C LYS A 130 -1.97 0.11 19.91
N SER A 131 -3.15 0.37 20.47
CA SER A 131 -3.49 -0.03 21.85
C SER A 131 -3.45 -1.56 22.06
N LYS A 132 -3.61 -2.34 20.98
CA LYS A 132 -3.48 -3.80 20.99
C LYS A 132 -2.06 -4.30 20.73
N GLY A 133 -1.15 -3.40 20.36
CA GLY A 133 0.26 -3.68 20.13
C GLY A 133 0.56 -4.29 18.76
N ALA A 134 -0.34 -4.16 17.78
CA ALA A 134 -0.09 -4.60 16.41
C ALA A 134 0.92 -3.70 15.70
N LEU A 135 1.67 -4.27 14.75
CA LEU A 135 2.46 -3.46 13.83
C LEU A 135 1.51 -2.68 12.91
N CYS A 136 1.70 -1.37 12.82
CA CYS A 136 0.81 -0.47 12.08
C CYS A 136 1.55 0.18 10.91
N VAL A 137 1.03 -0.02 9.70
CA VAL A 137 1.60 0.45 8.44
C VAL A 137 0.66 1.47 7.80
N GLY A 138 1.16 2.64 7.40
CA GLY A 138 0.35 3.67 6.74
C GLY A 138 0.54 3.67 5.23
N VAL A 139 -0.54 3.59 4.45
CA VAL A 139 -0.52 3.80 2.99
C VAL A 139 -1.30 5.08 2.68
N THR A 140 -0.58 6.18 2.45
CA THR A 140 -1.18 7.53 2.39
C THR A 140 -0.65 8.39 1.25
N ASN A 141 -1.44 9.37 0.79
CA ASN A 141 -1.02 10.33 -0.24
C ASN A 141 -0.66 11.71 0.32
N THR A 142 -0.78 11.93 1.63
CA THR A 142 -0.46 13.20 2.28
C THR A 142 0.70 13.02 3.25
N VAL A 143 1.86 13.60 2.89
CA VAL A 143 3.05 13.59 3.74
C VAL A 143 2.75 14.34 5.04
N GLY A 144 3.11 13.73 6.17
CA GLY A 144 2.94 14.34 7.48
C GLY A 144 1.49 14.36 7.97
N SER A 145 0.55 13.67 7.31
CA SER A 145 -0.81 13.44 7.84
C SER A 145 -0.82 12.65 9.15
N SER A 146 -1.91 12.72 9.90
CA SER A 146 -2.10 12.05 11.18
C SER A 146 -1.85 10.54 11.10
N ILE A 147 -2.40 9.86 10.09
CA ILE A 147 -2.14 8.43 9.87
C ILE A 147 -0.65 8.20 9.57
N SER A 148 -0.04 9.00 8.67
CA SER A 148 1.37 8.79 8.30
C SER A 148 2.35 8.96 9.48
N ARG A 149 2.05 9.88 10.41
CA ARG A 149 2.84 10.08 11.63
C ARG A 149 2.51 9.08 12.73
N GLY A 150 1.27 8.59 12.76
CA GLY A 150 0.78 7.70 13.81
C GLY A 150 1.24 6.25 13.62
N THR A 151 1.52 5.83 12.39
CA THR A 151 1.98 4.49 12.03
C THR A 151 3.47 4.28 12.30
N HIS A 152 3.89 3.02 12.48
CA HIS A 152 5.29 2.66 12.73
C HIS A 152 6.15 2.76 11.46
N CYS A 153 5.55 2.49 10.31
CA CYS A 153 6.18 2.52 9.01
C CYS A 153 5.11 2.81 7.94
N GLY A 154 5.50 3.04 6.68
CA GLY A 154 4.50 3.35 5.67
C GLY A 154 5.01 3.56 4.25
N ILE A 155 4.04 3.73 3.35
CA ILE A 155 4.22 4.00 1.93
C ILE A 155 3.50 5.30 1.61
N HIS A 156 4.25 6.29 1.14
CA HIS A 156 3.67 7.48 0.53
C HIS A 156 3.35 7.19 -0.94
N LEU A 157 2.11 7.37 -1.38
CA LEU A 157 1.73 7.05 -2.76
C LEU A 157 2.46 7.91 -3.79
N ASN A 158 2.67 9.19 -3.51
CA ASN A 158 3.23 10.15 -4.46
C ASN A 158 2.38 10.28 -5.75
N ALA A 159 1.05 10.20 -5.63
CA ALA A 159 0.11 10.35 -6.76
C ALA A 159 -0.16 11.83 -7.12
N GLY A 160 0.48 12.76 -6.40
CA GLY A 160 0.18 14.19 -6.44
C GLY A 160 -1.16 14.53 -5.78
N TYR A 161 -1.51 15.82 -5.77
CA TYR A 161 -2.77 16.28 -5.17
C TYR A 161 -3.99 15.76 -5.93
N GLU A 162 -4.98 15.26 -5.21
CA GLU A 162 -6.30 14.89 -5.71
C GLU A 162 -7.31 15.86 -5.07
N ILE A 163 -7.96 16.67 -5.92
CA ILE A 163 -8.89 17.74 -5.56
C ILE A 163 -10.33 17.29 -5.83
N GLY A 164 -10.55 16.38 -6.78
CA GLY A 164 -11.84 15.73 -6.99
C GLY A 164 -12.33 15.02 -5.74
N VAL A 165 -13.63 15.10 -5.47
CA VAL A 165 -14.26 14.43 -4.31
C VAL A 165 -14.26 12.91 -4.50
N ALA A 166 -14.55 12.45 -5.71
CA ALA A 166 -14.45 11.04 -6.06
C ALA A 166 -12.98 10.68 -6.35
N SER A 167 -12.46 9.71 -5.61
CA SER A 167 -11.07 9.27 -5.77
C SER A 167 -10.87 8.52 -7.08
N THR A 168 -9.79 8.84 -7.79
CA THR A 168 -9.46 8.29 -9.12
C THR A 168 -8.02 7.79 -9.15
N LYS A 169 -7.05 8.68 -9.33
CA LYS A 169 -5.62 8.33 -9.35
C LYS A 169 -5.11 7.82 -8.02
N ALA A 170 -5.64 8.29 -6.89
CA ALA A 170 -5.22 7.74 -5.60
C ALA A 170 -5.62 6.27 -5.45
N TYR A 171 -6.76 5.83 -5.99
CA TYR A 171 -7.18 4.43 -5.99
C TYR A 171 -6.20 3.52 -6.75
N THR A 172 -5.85 3.88 -7.98
CA THR A 172 -4.91 3.08 -8.79
C THR A 172 -3.49 3.11 -8.22
N SER A 173 -3.04 4.24 -7.66
CA SER A 173 -1.79 4.32 -6.90
C SER A 173 -1.81 3.48 -5.61
N GLN A 174 -2.94 3.39 -4.89
CA GLN A 174 -3.08 2.51 -3.72
C GLN A 174 -2.92 1.05 -4.10
N ILE A 175 -3.58 0.62 -5.19
CA ILE A 175 -3.44 -0.74 -5.72
C ILE A 175 -1.96 -1.03 -6.02
N LEU A 176 -1.31 -0.15 -6.77
CA LEU A 176 0.09 -0.34 -7.14
C LEU A 176 1.04 -0.36 -5.92
N ALA A 177 0.82 0.53 -4.95
CA ALA A 177 1.61 0.57 -3.72
C ALA A 177 1.47 -0.72 -2.89
N ILE A 178 0.25 -1.25 -2.75
CA ILE A 178 0.00 -2.50 -2.01
C ILE A 178 0.55 -3.70 -2.79
N THR A 179 0.44 -3.72 -4.12
CA THR A 179 1.09 -4.72 -4.96
C THR A 179 2.60 -4.71 -4.77
N MET A 180 3.26 -3.55 -4.83
CA MET A 180 4.70 -3.43 -4.56
C MET A 180 5.07 -3.90 -3.14
N MET A 181 4.21 -3.62 -2.14
CA MET A 181 4.41 -4.14 -0.79
C MET A 181 4.42 -5.66 -0.78
N ALA A 182 3.45 -6.30 -1.42
CA ALA A 182 3.38 -7.75 -1.52
C ALA A 182 4.61 -8.34 -2.23
N LEU A 183 5.05 -7.73 -3.34
CA LEU A 183 6.23 -8.16 -4.09
C LEU A 183 7.53 -8.05 -3.27
N GLN A 184 7.70 -6.98 -2.49
CA GLN A 184 8.84 -6.82 -1.58
C GLN A 184 8.79 -7.85 -0.43
N LEU A 185 7.62 -8.13 0.13
CA LEU A 185 7.48 -9.11 1.20
C LEU A 185 7.80 -10.54 0.71
N ALA A 186 7.47 -10.86 -0.54
CA ALA A 186 7.78 -12.14 -1.19
C ALA A 186 9.23 -12.27 -1.68
N GLU A 187 10.10 -11.30 -1.40
CA GLU A 187 11.44 -11.23 -1.99
C GLU A 187 12.30 -12.49 -1.73
N ASP A 188 12.25 -12.99 -0.49
CA ASP A 188 13.08 -14.12 -0.05
C ASP A 188 12.51 -15.49 -0.50
N SER A 189 11.32 -15.52 -1.08
CA SER A 189 10.68 -16.75 -1.51
C SER A 189 11.12 -17.15 -2.91
N ILE A 190 11.88 -18.25 -3.00
CA ILE A 190 12.30 -18.86 -4.27
C ILE A 190 11.07 -19.31 -5.07
N ALA A 191 10.06 -19.87 -4.40
CA ALA A 191 8.85 -20.38 -5.05
C ALA A 191 8.00 -19.28 -5.71
N LYS A 192 8.02 -18.05 -5.17
CA LYS A 192 7.27 -16.92 -5.72
C LYS A 192 8.05 -16.13 -6.77
N ARG A 193 9.35 -16.42 -6.96
CA ARG A 193 10.28 -15.66 -7.78
C ARG A 193 9.77 -15.45 -9.21
N GLU A 194 9.40 -16.52 -9.91
CA GLU A 194 8.95 -16.45 -11.30
C GLU A 194 7.71 -15.55 -11.45
N LYS A 195 6.69 -15.78 -10.62
CA LYS A 195 5.45 -14.97 -10.61
C LYS A 195 5.74 -13.51 -10.25
N ARG A 196 6.57 -13.28 -9.23
CA ARG A 196 6.99 -11.94 -8.81
C ARG A 196 7.69 -11.20 -9.96
N ASP A 197 8.63 -11.86 -10.62
CA ASP A 197 9.40 -11.27 -11.71
C ASP A 197 8.52 -10.96 -12.92
N CYS A 198 7.58 -11.84 -13.27
CA CYS A 198 6.56 -11.60 -14.29
C CYS A 198 5.74 -10.34 -14.00
N ILE A 199 5.22 -10.20 -12.78
CA ILE A 199 4.46 -9.00 -12.38
C ILE A 199 5.32 -7.74 -12.50
N ILE A 200 6.57 -7.78 -12.05
CA ILE A 200 7.47 -6.61 -12.12
C ILE A 200 7.80 -6.24 -13.58
N ASP A 201 7.93 -7.22 -14.47
CA ASP A 201 8.17 -6.99 -15.90
C ASP A 201 6.96 -6.36 -16.59
N GLU A 202 5.73 -6.63 -16.12
CA GLU A 202 4.51 -5.97 -16.60
C GLU A 202 4.32 -4.54 -16.04
N LEU A 203 5.05 -4.17 -14.98
CA LEU A 203 5.06 -2.78 -14.47
C LEU A 203 5.89 -1.83 -15.34
N VAL A 204 6.66 -2.35 -16.31
CA VAL A 204 7.50 -1.56 -17.20
C VAL A 204 6.62 -0.64 -18.06
N PRO A 205 6.84 0.68 -18.01
CA PRO A 205 6.04 1.64 -18.76
C PRO A 205 6.35 1.68 -20.27
#